data_AF-A0A0R2CIK7-F1
#
_entry.id   AF-A0A0R2CIK7-F1
#
_cell.length_a   1.000
_cell.length_b   1.000
_cell.length_c   1.000
_cell.angle_alpha   90.00
_cell.angle_beta   90.00
_cell.angle_gamma   90.00
#
_symmetry.space_group_name_H-M   'P 1'
#
loop_
_entity.id
_entity.type
_entity.pdbx_description
1 polymer ?
#
loop_
_entity_poly.entity_id
_entity_poly.type
_entity_poly.pdbx_seq_one_letter_code
_entity_poly.pdbx_strand_id
1 'polypeptide(L)'
;MSNDIAIAITKQEQDKFKVAITKDVTINELEIYTARLAYYLAKRWAELKKISLEESAEQVAITIESQINIWESEKHDKKSRVKHVNNTEEIKHKKN
;
A
#
# COMPACT_ATOMS: atom_id res chain seq x y z
N MET A 1 26.34 11.10 -15.41
CA MET A 1 24.93 10.67 -15.45
C MET A 1 24.51 10.46 -14.02
N SER A 2 23.55 11.24 -13.52
CA SER A 2 23.03 11.08 -12.16
C SER A 2 22.25 9.77 -12.09
N ASN A 3 22.63 8.88 -11.16
CA ASN A 3 21.81 7.72 -10.81
C ASN A 3 20.62 8.23 -9.99
N ASP A 4 19.63 8.79 -10.65
CA ASP A 4 18.35 9.09 -10.00
C ASP A 4 17.66 7.76 -9.72
N ILE A 5 17.68 7.36 -8.45
CA ILE A 5 17.06 6.12 -7.99
C ILE A 5 15.54 6.29 -8.09
N ALA A 6 14.91 5.58 -9.02
CA ALA A 6 13.46 5.65 -9.27
C ALA A 6 12.61 5.24 -8.05
N ILE A 7 13.12 4.34 -7.20
CA ILE A 7 12.49 3.94 -5.94
C ILE A 7 13.48 3.97 -4.78
N ALA A 8 13.29 4.89 -3.83
CA ALA A 8 14.11 4.98 -2.63
C ALA A 8 13.34 4.49 -1.39
N ILE A 9 13.91 3.51 -0.68
CA ILE A 9 13.39 3.02 0.61
C ILE A 9 14.26 3.61 1.72
N THR A 10 13.69 4.47 2.56
CA THR A 10 14.38 5.08 3.70
C THR A 10 13.84 4.51 5.00
N LYS A 11 14.72 3.96 5.85
CA LYS A 11 14.34 3.56 7.22
C LYS A 11 14.03 4.82 8.05
N GLN A 12 12.95 4.79 8.79
CA GLN A 12 12.54 5.83 9.74
C GLN A 12 12.59 5.30 11.18
N GLU A 13 12.22 6.14 12.15
CA GLU A 13 12.08 5.74 13.56
C GLU A 13 10.99 4.67 13.73
N GLN A 14 11.14 3.84 14.78
CA GLN A 14 10.15 2.82 15.17
C GLN A 14 9.83 1.79 14.06
N ASP A 15 10.85 1.32 13.34
CA ASP A 15 10.72 0.33 12.25
C ASP A 15 9.77 0.73 11.10
N LYS A 16 9.49 2.02 10.97
CA LYS A 16 8.79 2.58 9.82
C LYS A 16 9.74 2.69 8.64
N PHE A 17 9.21 2.61 7.42
CA PHE A 17 9.96 2.88 6.21
C PHE A 17 9.16 3.82 5.30
N LYS A 18 9.88 4.70 4.59
CA LYS A 18 9.31 5.58 3.56
C LYS A 18 9.75 5.05 2.21
N VAL A 19 8.79 4.79 1.33
CA VAL A 19 9.05 4.51 -0.09
C VAL A 19 8.76 5.77 -0.88
N ALA A 20 9.77 6.29 -1.58
CA ALA A 20 9.61 7.35 -2.56
C ALA A 20 9.69 6.75 -3.96
N ILE A 21 8.67 6.98 -4.78
CA ILE A 21 8.62 6.55 -6.18
C ILE A 21 8.58 7.83 -7.03
N THR A 22 9.51 7.98 -7.97
CA THR A 22 9.54 9.13 -8.88
C THR A 22 8.38 9.06 -9.87
N LYS A 23 7.90 10.22 -10.34
CA LYS A 23 6.77 10.28 -11.30
C LYS A 23 7.10 9.64 -12.65
N ASP A 24 8.39 9.56 -12.99
CA ASP A 24 8.87 9.05 -14.28
C ASP A 24 9.19 7.54 -14.26
N VAL A 25 8.76 6.82 -13.21
CA VAL A 25 8.97 5.36 -13.11
C VAL A 25 8.25 4.63 -14.24
N THR A 26 8.94 3.71 -14.90
CA THR A 26 8.35 2.85 -15.94
C THR A 26 7.64 1.63 -15.33
N ILE A 27 6.74 0.99 -16.10
CA ILE A 27 6.08 -0.25 -15.67
C ILE A 27 7.11 -1.35 -15.36
N ASN A 28 8.11 -1.53 -16.23
CA ASN A 28 9.17 -2.52 -16.01
C ASN A 28 9.95 -2.27 -14.71
N GLU A 29 10.23 -1.01 -14.37
CA GLU A 29 10.87 -0.67 -13.11
C GLU A 29 9.97 -1.01 -11.92
N LEU A 30 8.67 -0.66 -11.99
CA LEU A 30 7.70 -1.04 -10.96
C LEU A 30 7.66 -2.55 -10.75
N GLU A 31 7.61 -3.35 -11.83
CA GLU A 31 7.64 -4.82 -11.77
C GLU A 31 8.92 -5.33 -11.10
N ILE A 32 10.09 -4.82 -11.50
CA ILE A 32 11.38 -5.24 -10.93
C ILE A 32 11.44 -4.92 -9.43
N TYR A 33 11.05 -3.70 -9.04
CA TYR A 33 11.14 -3.29 -7.65
C TYR A 33 10.09 -3.98 -6.77
N THR A 34 8.87 -4.18 -7.26
CA THR A 34 7.84 -4.94 -6.54
C THR A 34 8.24 -6.40 -6.35
N ALA A 35 8.77 -7.05 -7.40
CA ALA A 35 9.29 -8.41 -7.29
C ALA A 35 10.43 -8.52 -6.27
N ARG A 36 11.37 -7.57 -6.27
CA ARG A 36 12.47 -7.51 -5.27
C ARG A 36 11.92 -7.34 -3.86
N LEU A 37 10.96 -6.44 -3.65
CA LEU A 37 10.35 -6.22 -2.35
C LEU A 37 9.62 -7.48 -1.86
N ALA A 38 8.81 -8.11 -2.73
CA ALA A 38 8.11 -9.35 -2.42
C ALA A 38 9.08 -10.47 -2.01
N TYR A 39 10.20 -10.62 -2.74
CA TYR A 39 11.25 -11.57 -2.38
C TYR A 39 11.84 -11.32 -0.99
N TYR A 40 12.20 -10.07 -0.66
CA TYR A 40 12.76 -9.74 0.65
C TYR A 40 11.76 -9.96 1.79
N LEU A 41 10.49 -9.62 1.57
CA LEU A 41 9.41 -9.87 2.53
C LEU A 41 9.23 -11.38 2.74
N ALA A 42 9.16 -12.16 1.66
CA ALA A 42 9.00 -13.62 1.73
C ALA A 42 10.18 -14.27 2.45
N LYS A 43 11.41 -13.85 2.15
CA LYS A 43 12.61 -14.34 2.84
C LYS A 43 12.54 -14.05 4.34
N ARG A 44 12.19 -12.81 4.72
CA ARG A 44 12.10 -12.44 6.14
C ARG A 44 10.97 -13.18 6.85
N TRP A 45 9.86 -13.40 6.18
CA TRP A 45 8.72 -14.16 6.70
C TRP A 45 9.09 -15.62 6.94
N ALA A 46 9.78 -16.24 5.98
CA ALA A 46 10.28 -17.61 6.08
C ALA A 46 11.18 -17.79 7.31
N GLU A 47 12.12 -16.86 7.51
CA GLU A 47 13.02 -16.86 8.67
C GLU A 47 12.26 -16.77 10.00
N LEU A 48 11.28 -15.88 10.09
CA LEU A 48 10.51 -15.65 11.32
C LEU A 48 9.57 -16.80 11.66
N LYS A 49 8.94 -17.39 10.64
CA LYS A 49 7.94 -18.46 10.81
C LYS A 49 8.55 -19.86 10.70
N LYS A 50 9.81 -19.97 10.29
CA LYS A 50 10.52 -21.25 10.04
C LYS A 50 9.77 -22.13 9.01
N ILE A 51 9.28 -21.50 7.95
CA ILE A 51 8.58 -22.16 6.84
C ILE A 51 9.39 -22.02 5.54
N SER A 52 8.93 -22.67 4.46
CA SER A 52 9.61 -22.57 3.17
C SER A 52 9.48 -21.17 2.56
N LEU A 53 10.38 -20.83 1.64
CA LEU A 53 10.32 -19.56 0.91
C LEU A 53 9.08 -19.50 0.01
N GLU A 54 8.69 -20.62 -0.59
CA GLU A 54 7.51 -20.75 -1.45
C GLU A 54 6.22 -20.47 -0.65
N GLU A 55 6.04 -21.17 0.47
CA GLU A 55 4.92 -20.95 1.38
C GLU A 55 4.89 -19.51 1.90
N SER A 56 6.06 -18.93 2.20
CA SER A 56 6.15 -17.52 2.59
C SER A 56 5.78 -16.55 1.48
N ALA A 57 6.13 -16.85 0.23
CA ALA A 57 5.77 -16.02 -0.91
C ALA A 57 4.25 -15.98 -1.13
N GLU A 58 3.57 -17.12 -0.95
CA GLU A 58 2.10 -17.19 -0.94
C GLU A 58 1.50 -16.33 0.17
N GLN A 59 2.04 -16.40 1.40
CA GLN A 59 1.56 -15.57 2.51
C GLN A 59 1.75 -14.07 2.25
N VAL A 60 2.85 -13.67 1.61
CA VAL A 60 3.08 -12.28 1.19
C VAL A 60 2.02 -11.84 0.17
N ALA A 61 1.73 -12.66 -0.84
CA ALA A 61 0.73 -12.35 -1.86
C ALA A 61 -0.67 -12.17 -1.25
N ILE A 62 -1.10 -13.12 -0.41
CA ILE A 62 -2.40 -13.07 0.29
C ILE A 62 -2.51 -11.82 1.17
N THR A 63 -1.44 -11.49 1.90
CA THR A 63 -1.42 -10.31 2.78
C THR A 63 -1.53 -9.02 1.97
N ILE A 64 -0.81 -8.92 0.85
CA ILE A 64 -0.88 -7.74 -0.04
C ILE A 64 -2.31 -7.57 -0.58
N GLU A 65 -2.92 -8.64 -1.10
CA GLU A 65 -4.29 -8.59 -1.63
C GLU A 65 -5.30 -8.16 -0.55
N SER A 66 -5.19 -8.73 0.65
CA SER A 66 -6.03 -8.36 1.79
C SER A 66 -5.92 -6.87 2.15
N GLN A 67 -4.71 -6.33 2.21
CA GLN A 67 -4.50 -4.91 2.53
C GLN A 67 -5.00 -3.97 1.43
N ILE A 68 -4.83 -4.33 0.16
CA ILE A 68 -5.39 -3.58 -0.98
C ILE A 68 -6.91 -3.48 -0.83
N ASN A 69 -7.59 -4.60 -0.55
CA ASN A 69 -9.04 -4.63 -0.38
C ASN A 69 -9.51 -3.75 0.80
N ILE A 70 -8.76 -3.74 1.91
CA ILE A 70 -9.05 -2.86 3.05
C ILE A 70 -8.91 -1.38 2.63
N TRP A 71 -7.82 -1.00 2.00
CA TRP A 71 -7.60 0.41 1.62
C TRP A 71 -8.56 0.91 0.56
N GLU A 72 -8.98 0.04 -0.38
CA GLU A 72 -10.03 0.40 -1.34
C GLU A 72 -11.40 0.54 -0.66
N SER A 73 -11.78 -0.36 0.26
CA SER A 73 -13.04 -0.23 0.98
C SER A 73 -13.10 1.02 1.89
N GLU A 74 -12.00 1.38 2.56
CA GLU A 74 -11.91 2.63 3.33
C GLU A 74 -12.04 3.90 2.47
N LYS A 75 -11.57 3.87 1.22
CA LYS A 75 -11.78 4.98 0.27
C LYS A 75 -13.26 5.12 -0.10
N HIS A 76 -14.00 4.02 -0.17
CA HIS A 76 -15.45 4.03 -0.42
C HIS A 76 -16.24 4.57 0.79
N ASP A 77 -15.86 4.20 2.02
CA ASP A 77 -16.56 4.68 3.23
C ASP A 77 -16.34 6.18 3.51
N LYS A 78 -15.16 6.71 3.22
CA LYS A 78 -14.90 8.16 3.30
C LYS A 78 -15.77 8.96 2.32
N LYS A 79 -16.01 8.44 1.11
CA LYS A 79 -16.91 9.09 0.12
C LYS A 79 -18.38 9.04 0.56
N SER A 80 -18.81 7.97 1.22
CA SER A 80 -20.18 7.82 1.72
C SER A 80 -20.48 8.74 2.91
N ARG A 81 -19.53 8.93 3.84
CA ARG A 81 -19.68 9.88 4.95
C ARG A 81 -19.78 11.33 4.48
N VAL A 82 -18.99 11.75 3.49
CA VAL A 82 -19.07 13.13 2.94
C VAL A 82 -20.43 13.39 2.28
N LYS A 83 -21.01 12.42 1.56
CA LYS A 83 -22.37 12.56 1.02
C LYS A 83 -23.43 12.68 2.11
N HIS A 84 -23.32 11.91 3.19
CA HIS A 84 -24.30 11.96 4.28
C HIS A 84 -24.27 13.29 5.04
N VAL A 85 -23.09 13.90 5.24
CA VAL A 85 -22.97 15.21 5.90
C VAL A 85 -23.56 16.32 5.03
N ASN A 86 -23.25 16.35 3.73
CA ASN A 86 -23.79 17.37 2.81
C ASN A 86 -25.33 17.28 2.69
N ASN A 87 -25.89 16.08 2.71
CA ASN A 87 -27.35 15.89 2.66
C ASN A 87 -28.05 16.31 3.96
N THR A 88 -27.34 16.31 5.10
CA THR A 88 -27.91 16.70 6.40
C THR A 88 -27.94 18.22 6.57
N GLU A 89 -27.02 18.95 5.94
CA GLU A 89 -27.02 20.42 5.92
C GLU A 89 -28.08 21.00 4.97
N GLU A 90 -28.32 20.38 3.80
CA GLU A 90 -29.38 20.82 2.88
C GLU A 90 -30.80 20.68 3.45
N ILE A 91 -31.06 19.65 4.28
CA ILE A 91 -32.39 19.44 4.90
C ILE A 91 -32.68 20.47 5.99
N LYS A 92 -31.65 21.00 6.68
CA LYS A 92 -31.84 22.04 7.71
C LYS A 92 -32.11 23.42 7.13
N HIS A 93 -31.65 23.72 5.91
CA HIS A 93 -31.86 25.02 5.27
C HIS A 93 -33.20 25.17 4.51
N LYS A 94 -33.98 24.09 4.33
CA LYS A 94 -35.32 24.13 3.67
C LYS A 94 -36.52 24.22 4.62
N LYS A 95 -36.29 24.35 5.94
CA LYS A 95 -37.36 24.37 6.96
C LYS A 95 -37.51 25.71 7.71
N ASN A 96 -36.94 26.79 7.20
CA ASN A 96 -37.24 28.16 7.65
C ASN A 96 -38.09 28.87 6.61
#